data_AF-T0Y7Y8-F1
#
_entry.id   AF-T0Y7Y8-F1
#
_cell.length_a   1.000
_cell.length_b   1.000
_cell.length_c   1.000
_cell.angle_alpha   90.00
_cell.angle_beta   90.00
_cell.angle_gamma   90.00
#
_symmetry.space_group_name_H-M   'P 1'
#
loop_
_entity.id
_entity.type
_entity.pdbx_description
1 polymer ?
#
loop_
_entity_poly.entity_id
_entity_poly.type
_entity_poly.pdbx_seq_one_letter_code
_entity_poly.pdbx_strand_id
1 'polypeptide(L)' 'MNYRAFGKTGIKVSDLILGTWYLPNSGTIVKPQVDREGSIKLIQKAYDLG' A
#
# COMPACT_ATOMS: atom_id res chain seq x y z
N MET A 1 -12.79 0.67 -6.72
CA MET A 1 -12.19 2.02 -6.72
C MET A 1 -12.16 2.59 -8.15
N ASN A 2 -11.95 3.91 -8.32
CA ASN A 2 -11.76 4.53 -9.63
C ASN A 2 -10.30 4.34 -10.07
N TYR A 3 -10.09 3.77 -11.26
CA TYR A 3 -8.77 3.55 -11.83
C TYR A 3 -8.47 4.55 -12.94
N ARG A 4 -7.27 5.14 -12.95
CA ARG A 4 -6.77 6.07 -13.98
C ARG A 4 -5.46 5.59 -14.57
N ALA A 5 -5.19 6.02 -15.80
CA ALA A 5 -3.90 5.76 -16.43
C ALA A 5 -2.78 6.47 -15.65
N PHE A 6 -1.73 5.73 -15.30
CA PHE A 6 -0.54 6.28 -14.66
C PHE A 6 0.39 6.88 -15.72
N GLY A 7 0.10 8.12 -16.12
CA GLY A 7 0.84 8.80 -17.18
C GLY A 7 0.82 8.01 -18.49
N LYS A 8 1.98 7.86 -19.13
CA LYS A 8 2.14 7.13 -20.42
C LYS A 8 2.61 5.68 -20.25
N THR A 9 2.52 5.12 -19.04
CA THR A 9 3.08 3.79 -18.74
C THR A 9 2.22 2.63 -19.24
N GLY A 10 0.95 2.88 -19.60
CA GLY A 10 -0.02 1.83 -19.93
C GLY A 10 -0.62 1.13 -18.71
N ILE A 11 -0.17 1.44 -17.49
CA ILE A 11 -0.67 0.88 -16.23
C ILE A 11 -1.87 1.71 -15.76
N LYS A 12 -2.93 1.04 -15.30
CA LYS A 12 -4.04 1.69 -14.59
C LYS A 12 -3.86 1.51 -13.08
N VAL A 13 -3.99 2.60 -12.33
CA VAL A 13 -3.82 2.63 -10.88
C VAL A 13 -5.03 3.28 -10.23
N SER A 14 -5.30 2.93 -8.97
CA SER A 14 -6.29 3.58 -8.13
C SER A 14 -5.96 5.05 -7.89
N ASP A 15 -6.97 5.87 -7.66
CA ASP A 15 -6.79 7.29 -7.28
C ASP A 15 -6.07 7.47 -5.92
N LEU A 16 -6.10 6.44 -5.07
CA LEU A 16 -5.42 6.39 -3.79
C LEU A 16 -4.36 5.27 -3.80
N ILE A 17 -3.23 5.52 -3.14
CA ILE A 17 -2.14 4.55 -3.02
C ILE A 17 -1.93 4.15 -1.55
N LEU A 18 -1.58 2.88 -1.32
CA LEU A 18 -1.18 2.40 -0.01
C LEU A 18 0.34 2.62 0.19
N GLY A 19 0.68 3.59 1.02
CA GLY A 19 2.07 3.79 1.46
C GLY A 19 2.51 2.69 2.43
N THR A 20 3.67 2.08 2.17
CA THR A 20 4.21 0.96 2.96
C THR A 20 5.24 1.38 4.02
N TRP A 21 5.42 2.68 4.22
CA TRP A 21 6.50 3.26 5.03
C TRP A 21 6.54 2.77 6.50
N TYR A 22 5.37 2.53 7.09
CA TYR A 22 5.22 2.06 8.47
C TYR A 22 5.05 0.54 8.59
N LEU A 23 5.14 -0.20 7.48
CA LEU A 23 5.15 -1.66 7.50
C LEU A 23 6.55 -2.15 7.90
N PRO A 24 6.68 -3.33 8.51
CA PRO A 24 7.98 -3.91 8.86
C PRO A 24 8.83 -4.09 7.59
N ASN A 25 10.05 -3.54 7.60
CA ASN A 25 11.05 -3.75 6.55
C ASN A 25 12.42 -4.04 7.18
N SER A 26 13.33 -4.66 6.42
CA SER A 26 14.64 -5.11 6.89
C SER A 26 15.73 -4.02 6.97
N GLY A 27 15.47 -2.81 6.47
CA GLY A 27 16.49 -1.77 6.26
C GLY A 27 16.26 -0.45 7.00
N THR A 28 15.08 -0.23 7.60
CA THR A 28 14.75 1.05 8.24
C THR A 28 13.78 0.84 9.40
N ILE A 29 14.18 1.28 10.60
CA ILE A 29 13.31 1.27 11.78
C ILE A 29 12.57 2.62 11.84
N VAL A 30 11.39 2.70 11.22
CA VAL A 30 10.51 3.86 11.32
C VAL A 30 9.52 3.64 12.45
N LYS A 31 9.52 4.46 13.51
CA LYS A 31 8.53 4.33 14.60
C LYS A 31 7.39 5.35 14.46
N PRO A 32 6.13 4.96 14.67
CA PRO A 32 5.65 3.61 15.03
C PRO A 32 5.61 2.65 13.82
N GLN A 33 5.86 1.35 14.04
CA GLN A 33 5.64 0.30 13.03
C GLN A 33 4.35 -0.45 13.31
N VAL A 34 3.62 -0.80 12.25
CA VAL A 34 2.55 -1.78 12.32
C VAL A 34 3.18 -3.16 12.48
N ASP A 35 2.62 -4.03 13.31
CA ASP A 35 3.11 -5.41 13.41
C ASP A 35 2.85 -6.20 12.12
N ARG A 36 3.43 -7.40 12.02
CA ARG A 36 3.33 -8.25 10.82
C ARG A 36 1.89 -8.64 10.50
N GLU A 37 1.08 -8.98 11.50
CA GLU A 37 -0.28 -9.46 11.27
C GLU A 37 -1.21 -8.31 10.85
N GLY A 38 -1.09 -7.16 11.52
CA GLY A 38 -1.76 -5.92 11.16
C GLY A 38 -1.37 -5.45 9.76
N SER A 39 -0.10 -5.59 9.38
CA SER A 39 0.39 -5.28 8.03
C SER A 39 -0.30 -6.13 6.97
N ILE A 40 -0.42 -7.44 7.19
CA ILE A 40 -1.11 -8.35 6.26
C ILE A 40 -2.59 -7.96 6.12
N LYS A 41 -3.28 -7.72 7.24
CA LYS A 41 -4.69 -7.30 7.24
C LYS A 41 -4.87 -5.96 6.52
N LEU A 42 -3.95 -5.02 6.69
CA LEU A 42 -3.98 -3.71 6.06
C LEU A 42 -3.85 -3.83 4.52
N ILE A 43 -2.89 -4.62 4.04
CA ILE A 43 -2.68 -4.86 2.61
C ILE A 43 -3.91 -5.53 1.99
N GLN A 44 -4.43 -6.58 2.64
CA GLN A 44 -5.64 -7.27 2.19
C GLN A 44 -6.83 -6.31 2.11
N LYS A 45 -7.04 -5.50 3.16
CA LYS A 45 -8.14 -4.55 3.19
C LYS A 45 -8.00 -3.47 2.12
N ALA A 46 -6.79 -2.98 1.86
CA ALA A 46 -6.55 -2.02 0.79
C ALA A 46 -6.88 -2.63 -0.57
N TYR A 47 -6.43 -3.86 -0.82
CA TYR A 47 -6.73 -4.59 -2.05
C TYR A 47 -8.24 -4.82 -2.25
N ASP A 48 -8.97 -5.20 -1.19
CA ASP A 48 -10.42 -5.43 -1.26
C ASP A 48 -11.22 -4.15 -1.58
N LEU A 49 -10.68 -2.98 -1.26
CA LEU A 49 -11.30 -1.69 -1.56
C LEU A 49 -11.02 -1.23 -3.01
N GLY A 50 -10.01 -1.82 -3.65
CA GLY A 50 -9.58 -1.60 -5.04
C GLY A 50 -8.52 -0.53 -5.22
#